data_AF-A0A379LV84-F1
#
_entry.id   AF-A0A379LV84-F1
#
_cell.length_a   1.000
_cell.length_b   1.000
_cell.length_c   1.000
_cell.angle_alpha   90.00
_cell.angle_beta   90.00
_cell.angle_gamma   90.00
#
_symmetry.space_group_name_H-M   'P 1'
#
loop_
_entity.id
_entity.type
_entity.pdbx_description
1 polymer ?
#
loop_
_entity_poly.entity_id
_entity_poly.type
_entity_poly.pdbx_seq_one_letter_code
_entity_poly.pdbx_strand_id
1 'polypeptide(L)'
;MCTRVVWNGLSGQVLVGRNMDYHRETATNLWALPRGITRDDGVGGQLSWTSKYGSVVAGAYDMMTVDGLNEAGLGGHILWLTESDYGTHDKSRPALSVAVWMQYFLDHFATVAEAVDWIEKTGVQVVPLGDPATGGYPPCISHSTTRPATPRSSNTSTAHRRSGTAATTPS
;
A
#
# COMPACT_ATOMS: atom_id res chain seq x y z
N MET A 1 -5.34 17.90 -2.09
CA MET A 1 -5.48 16.50 -2.57
C MET A 1 -4.29 15.74 -2.04
N CYS A 2 -4.50 14.51 -1.55
CA CYS A 2 -3.42 13.72 -0.98
C CYS A 2 -2.27 13.52 -1.98
N THR A 3 -1.03 13.50 -1.49
CA THR A 3 0.19 13.23 -2.27
C THR A 3 1.01 12.17 -1.56
N ARG A 4 1.66 11.30 -2.34
CA ARG A 4 2.63 10.32 -1.83
C ARG A 4 3.92 10.39 -2.65
N VAL A 5 5.05 10.41 -1.97
CA VAL A 5 6.39 10.39 -2.56
C VAL A 5 7.14 9.17 -2.06
N VAL A 6 7.84 8.50 -2.97
CA VAL A 6 8.77 7.40 -2.64
C VAL A 6 10.17 7.87 -2.99
N TRP A 7 11.08 7.78 -2.03
CA TRP A 7 12.50 8.04 -2.22
C TRP A 7 13.28 6.73 -2.08
N ASN A 8 14.02 6.39 -3.13
CA ASN A 8 14.96 5.27 -3.13
C ASN A 8 16.35 5.82 -2.81
N GLY A 9 16.78 5.63 -1.57
CA GLY A 9 18.07 6.09 -1.09
C GLY A 9 19.24 5.24 -1.57
N LEU A 10 20.45 5.77 -1.35
CA LEU A 10 21.68 5.01 -1.56
C LEU A 10 21.73 3.85 -0.55
N SER A 11 22.28 2.72 -0.96
CA SER A 11 22.36 1.49 -0.14
C SER A 11 21.02 0.79 0.13
N GLY A 12 20.03 0.95 -0.75
CA GLY A 12 18.79 0.15 -0.73
C GLY A 12 17.73 0.63 0.25
N GLN A 13 17.94 1.77 0.93
CA GLN A 13 16.94 2.40 1.78
C GLN A 13 15.74 2.85 0.94
N VAL A 14 14.53 2.65 1.46
CA VAL A 14 13.30 3.15 0.83
C VAL A 14 12.56 3.96 1.89
N LEU A 15 12.32 5.23 1.60
CA LEU A 15 11.50 6.10 2.44
C LEU A 15 10.23 6.45 1.67
N VAL A 16 9.11 6.47 2.38
CA VAL A 16 7.82 6.84 1.82
C VAL A 16 7.23 7.94 2.67
N GLY A 17 6.83 9.03 2.03
CA GLY A 17 6.13 10.14 2.65
C GLY A 17 4.76 10.33 2.03
N ARG A 18 3.78 10.68 2.84
CA ARG A 18 2.40 10.95 2.41
C ARG A 18 1.83 12.12 3.20
N ASN A 19 1.08 13.01 2.55
CA ASN A 19 0.20 13.96 3.22
C ASN A 19 -1.28 13.56 3.07
N MET A 20 -2.04 13.76 4.13
CA MET A 20 -3.50 13.58 4.14
C MET A 20 -4.15 14.95 4.02
N ASP A 21 -4.74 15.22 2.86
CA ASP A 21 -5.53 16.44 2.63
C ASP A 21 -7.00 16.07 2.59
N TYR A 22 -7.74 16.51 3.60
CA TYR A 22 -9.18 16.31 3.68
C TYR A 22 -9.88 17.59 4.15
N HIS A 23 -11.10 17.82 3.66
CA HIS A 23 -11.85 19.05 3.92
C HIS A 23 -12.49 19.09 5.33
N ARG A 24 -12.37 18.00 6.11
CA ARG A 24 -12.85 17.87 7.49
C ARG A 24 -11.79 17.19 8.34
N GLU A 25 -11.89 17.38 9.65
CA GLU A 25 -11.11 16.62 10.62
C GLU A 25 -11.38 15.12 10.44
N THR A 26 -10.32 14.32 10.38
CA THR A 26 -10.40 12.86 10.18
C THR A 26 -10.38 12.09 11.49
N ALA A 27 -10.17 12.76 12.61
CA ALA A 27 -10.07 12.16 13.94
C ALA A 27 -9.06 11.00 13.94
N THR A 28 -7.87 11.26 13.38
CA THR A 28 -6.88 10.21 13.11
C THR A 28 -6.24 9.71 14.40
N ASN A 29 -6.27 8.40 14.60
CA ASN A 29 -5.54 7.72 15.66
C ASN A 29 -4.53 6.71 15.10
N LEU A 30 -3.49 6.43 15.88
CA LEU A 30 -2.52 5.38 15.57
C LEU A 30 -2.88 4.09 16.30
N TRP A 31 -2.82 2.98 15.58
CA TRP A 31 -3.15 1.65 16.09
C TRP A 31 -2.00 0.69 15.84
N ALA A 32 -1.60 -0.03 16.89
CA ALA A 32 -0.72 -1.19 16.78
C ALA A 32 -1.58 -2.46 16.81
N LEU A 33 -1.59 -3.18 15.70
CA LEU A 33 -2.46 -4.33 15.46
C LEU A 33 -1.59 -5.60 15.43
N PRO A 34 -1.69 -6.49 16.43
CA PRO A 34 -0.93 -7.74 16.44
C PRO A 34 -1.39 -8.74 15.37
N ARG A 35 -0.55 -9.76 15.14
CA ARG A 35 -0.93 -10.98 14.40
C ARG A 35 -2.05 -11.72 15.13
N GLY A 36 -2.81 -12.54 14.40
CA GLY A 36 -3.83 -13.41 14.98
C GLY A 36 -5.22 -12.78 15.17
N ILE A 37 -5.43 -11.55 14.70
CA ILE A 37 -6.74 -10.89 14.75
C ILE A 37 -7.64 -11.47 13.65
N THR A 38 -8.82 -11.96 14.03
CA THR A 38 -9.84 -12.38 13.07
C THR A 38 -10.64 -11.18 12.59
N ARG A 39 -10.84 -11.06 11.28
CA ARG A 39 -11.59 -9.99 10.59
C ARG A 39 -12.48 -10.56 9.50
N ASP A 40 -13.42 -9.74 9.04
CA ASP A 40 -14.28 -9.99 7.89
C ASP A 40 -14.19 -8.87 6.84
N ASP A 41 -14.78 -9.13 5.67
CA ASP A 41 -14.74 -8.27 4.50
C ASP A 41 -15.52 -6.96 4.58
N GLY A 42 -16.40 -6.79 5.57
CA GLY A 42 -17.26 -5.61 5.71
C GLY A 42 -18.28 -5.40 4.57
N VAL A 43 -18.54 -6.41 3.73
CA VAL A 43 -19.48 -6.34 2.58
C VAL A 43 -20.49 -7.50 2.55
N GLY A 44 -20.33 -8.49 3.42
CA GLY A 44 -21.26 -9.62 3.54
C GLY A 44 -20.73 -10.83 4.32
N GLY A 45 -19.51 -10.76 4.86
CA GLY A 45 -18.89 -11.81 5.66
C GLY A 45 -18.53 -13.07 4.86
N GLN A 46 -18.39 -12.96 3.54
CA GLN A 46 -18.03 -14.08 2.66
C GLN A 46 -16.53 -14.38 2.73
N LEU A 47 -15.72 -13.35 2.96
CA LEU A 47 -14.31 -13.47 3.22
C LEU A 47 -14.04 -13.11 4.69
N SER A 48 -13.46 -14.07 5.40
CA SER A 48 -12.98 -13.92 6.77
C SER A 48 -11.54 -14.40 6.84
N TRP A 49 -10.72 -13.73 7.63
CA TRP A 49 -9.31 -14.06 7.75
C TRP A 49 -8.76 -13.82 9.13
N THR A 50 -7.58 -14.37 9.38
CA THR A 50 -6.77 -14.11 10.57
C THR A 50 -5.48 -13.40 10.15
N SER A 51 -5.13 -12.30 10.81
CA SER A 51 -3.95 -11.50 10.43
C SER A 51 -2.65 -12.32 10.55
N LYS A 52 -1.91 -12.43 9.44
CA LYS A 52 -0.62 -13.12 9.40
C LYS A 52 0.52 -12.21 9.85
N TYR A 53 0.42 -10.93 9.51
CA TYR A 53 1.39 -9.90 9.89
C TYR A 53 0.76 -8.90 10.87
N GLY A 54 1.58 -8.44 11.82
CA GLY A 54 1.26 -7.28 12.64
C GLY A 54 1.54 -5.99 11.89
N SER A 55 0.78 -4.94 12.20
CA SER A 55 0.87 -3.64 11.51
C SER A 55 0.73 -2.47 12.45
N VAL A 56 1.39 -1.35 12.12
CA VAL A 56 1.13 -0.04 12.71
C VAL A 56 0.44 0.81 11.66
N VAL A 57 -0.71 1.36 12.02
CA VAL A 57 -1.58 2.03 11.06
C VAL A 57 -2.14 3.35 11.60
N ALA A 58 -2.45 4.27 10.68
CA ALA A 58 -3.28 5.42 10.95
C ALA A 58 -4.73 5.10 10.52
N GLY A 59 -5.66 5.19 11.48
CA GLY A 59 -7.08 5.03 11.23
C GLY A 59 -7.76 6.39 11.06
N ALA A 60 -8.68 6.52 10.11
CA ALA A 60 -9.60 7.67 10.05
C ALA A 60 -10.94 7.30 10.68
N TYR A 61 -11.44 8.17 11.55
CA TYR A 61 -12.66 8.00 12.34
C TYR A 61 -12.71 6.70 13.16
N ASP A 62 -11.56 6.06 13.40
CA ASP A 62 -11.43 4.69 13.93
C ASP A 62 -12.28 3.63 13.21
N MET A 63 -12.69 3.93 11.97
CA MET A 63 -13.52 3.07 11.15
C MET A 63 -12.74 2.44 9.99
N MET A 64 -11.70 3.12 9.52
CA MET A 64 -10.98 2.72 8.31
C MET A 64 -9.49 2.93 8.47
N THR A 65 -8.70 1.95 8.03
CA THR A 65 -7.25 2.09 7.95
C THR A 65 -6.92 2.94 6.72
N VAL A 66 -6.22 4.07 6.86
CA VAL A 66 -5.89 5.01 5.76
C VAL A 66 -4.39 5.15 5.47
N ASP A 67 -3.56 4.75 6.41
CA ASP A 67 -2.10 4.69 6.22
C ASP A 67 -1.51 3.59 7.10
N GLY A 68 -0.31 3.11 6.78
CA GLY A 68 0.43 2.23 7.67
C GLY A 68 1.47 1.34 7.00
N LEU A 69 2.11 0.53 7.83
CA LEU A 69 3.02 -0.51 7.39
C LEU A 69 2.86 -1.77 8.24
N ASN A 70 3.17 -2.92 7.64
CA ASN A 70 3.30 -4.16 8.39
C ASN A 70 4.77 -4.46 8.75
N GLU A 71 4.95 -5.43 9.64
CA GLU A 71 6.27 -5.83 10.12
C GLU A 71 7.19 -6.46 9.04
N ALA A 72 6.63 -6.84 7.88
CA ALA A 72 7.40 -7.31 6.73
C ALA A 72 7.92 -6.15 5.86
N GLY A 73 7.54 -4.91 6.17
CA GLY A 73 7.94 -3.71 5.44
C GLY A 73 7.04 -3.36 4.26
N LEU A 74 5.86 -3.99 4.13
CA LEU A 74 4.84 -3.57 3.18
C LEU A 74 4.13 -2.32 3.71
N GLY A 75 4.25 -1.22 2.98
CA GLY A 75 3.51 0.02 3.25
C GLY A 75 2.25 0.12 2.41
N GLY A 76 1.16 0.59 3.01
CA GLY A 76 -0.12 0.88 2.36
C GLY A 76 -0.53 2.33 2.61
N HIS A 77 -0.85 3.06 1.54
CA HIS A 77 -1.21 4.48 1.63
C HIS A 77 -2.45 4.76 0.80
N ILE A 78 -3.50 5.27 1.46
CA ILE A 78 -4.75 5.66 0.82
C ILE A 78 -4.71 7.14 0.45
N LEU A 79 -4.95 7.41 -0.83
CA LEU A 79 -5.06 8.73 -1.43
C LEU A 79 -6.53 8.98 -1.74
N TRP A 80 -7.09 10.07 -1.23
CA TRP A 80 -8.46 10.44 -1.58
C TRP A 80 -8.54 10.89 -3.05
N LEU A 81 -9.49 10.35 -3.81
CA LEU A 81 -9.71 10.62 -5.23
C LEU A 81 -11.20 10.53 -5.57
N THR A 82 -11.84 11.68 -5.78
CA THR A 82 -13.28 11.79 -6.06
C THR A 82 -13.71 11.10 -7.36
N GLU A 83 -12.81 10.97 -8.32
CA GLU A 83 -13.11 10.51 -9.68
C GLU A 83 -13.11 8.98 -9.85
N SER A 84 -12.97 8.19 -8.78
CA SER A 84 -12.89 6.73 -8.92
C SER A 84 -14.28 6.09 -9.07
N ASP A 85 -14.39 5.12 -9.97
CA ASP A 85 -15.57 4.25 -10.12
C ASP A 85 -15.17 2.80 -9.86
N TYR A 86 -15.79 2.16 -8.87
CA TYR A 86 -15.57 0.76 -8.51
C TYR A 86 -16.48 -0.22 -9.26
N GLY A 87 -17.44 0.32 -10.02
CA GLY A 87 -18.47 -0.44 -10.71
C GLY A 87 -19.52 -1.04 -9.76
N THR A 88 -20.41 -1.85 -10.34
CA THR A 88 -21.41 -2.58 -9.55
C THR A 88 -20.77 -3.76 -8.83
N HIS A 89 -21.13 -3.94 -7.55
CA HIS A 89 -20.69 -5.07 -6.75
C HIS A 89 -21.25 -6.38 -7.31
N ASP A 90 -20.36 -7.27 -7.74
CA ASP A 90 -20.63 -8.61 -8.22
C ASP A 90 -20.40 -9.60 -7.09
N LYS A 91 -21.48 -10.22 -6.62
CA LYS A 91 -21.46 -11.17 -5.49
C LYS A 91 -20.73 -12.49 -5.81
N SER A 92 -20.39 -12.74 -7.07
CA SER A 92 -19.60 -13.93 -7.46
C SER A 92 -18.10 -13.75 -7.24
N ARG A 93 -17.64 -12.52 -7.01
CA ARG A 93 -16.23 -12.17 -6.81
C ARG A 93 -15.95 -11.88 -5.34
N PRO A 94 -14.73 -12.16 -4.85
CA PRO A 94 -14.30 -11.66 -3.55
C PRO A 94 -14.43 -10.14 -3.53
N ALA A 95 -14.91 -9.60 -2.43
CA ALA A 95 -15.06 -8.18 -2.26
C ALA A 95 -14.59 -7.75 -0.88
N LEU A 96 -14.10 -6.52 -0.78
CA LEU A 96 -13.64 -5.91 0.46
C LEU A 96 -14.25 -4.52 0.58
N SER A 97 -14.72 -4.16 1.77
CA SER A 97 -15.17 -2.81 2.06
C SER A 97 -14.01 -1.83 1.91
N VAL A 98 -14.32 -0.62 1.42
CA VAL A 98 -13.36 0.49 1.33
C VAL A 98 -12.71 0.84 2.68
N ALA A 99 -13.33 0.45 3.79
CA ALA A 99 -12.80 0.66 5.13
C ALA A 99 -11.71 -0.36 5.52
N VAL A 100 -11.79 -1.60 5.02
CA VAL A 100 -10.95 -2.72 5.47
C VAL A 100 -9.97 -3.22 4.41
N TRP A 101 -10.19 -2.90 3.14
CA TRP A 101 -9.41 -3.50 2.05
C TRP A 101 -7.90 -3.28 2.22
N MET A 102 -7.44 -2.09 2.59
CA MET A 102 -6.00 -1.85 2.83
C MET A 102 -5.47 -2.67 4.01
N GLN A 103 -6.27 -2.83 5.07
CA GLN A 103 -5.90 -3.65 6.21
C GLN A 103 -5.78 -5.12 5.83
N TYR A 104 -6.65 -5.62 4.95
CA TYR A 104 -6.53 -6.98 4.41
C TYR A 104 -5.14 -7.20 3.78
N PHE A 105 -4.67 -6.26 2.96
CA PHE A 105 -3.34 -6.37 2.34
C PHE A 105 -2.20 -6.35 3.36
N LEU A 106 -2.26 -5.44 4.35
CA LEU A 106 -1.25 -5.38 5.41
C LEU A 106 -1.24 -6.65 6.27
N ASP A 107 -2.40 -7.26 6.49
CA ASP A 107 -2.56 -8.48 7.26
C ASP A 107 -2.06 -9.73 6.51
N HIS A 108 -2.08 -9.75 5.17
CA HIS A 108 -1.88 -10.96 4.34
C HIS A 108 -0.54 -11.05 3.63
N PHE A 109 0.03 -9.93 3.17
CA PHE A 109 1.14 -9.96 2.22
C PHE A 109 2.41 -9.34 2.80
N ALA A 110 3.56 -9.94 2.50
CA ALA A 110 4.86 -9.36 2.81
C ALA A 110 5.36 -8.43 1.70
N THR A 111 4.91 -8.65 0.46
CA THR A 111 5.44 -7.93 -0.71
C THR A 111 4.34 -7.44 -1.64
N VAL A 112 4.66 -6.40 -2.41
CA VAL A 112 3.80 -5.88 -3.48
C VAL A 112 3.49 -6.95 -4.53
N ALA A 113 4.46 -7.81 -4.85
CA ALA A 113 4.27 -8.87 -5.84
C ALA A 113 3.19 -9.88 -5.40
N GLU A 114 3.23 -10.32 -4.13
CA GLU A 114 2.20 -11.22 -3.59
C GLU A 114 0.80 -10.58 -3.61
N ALA A 115 0.72 -9.28 -3.28
CA ALA A 115 -0.53 -8.53 -3.32
C ALA A 115 -1.09 -8.41 -4.75
N VAL A 116 -0.24 -8.08 -5.73
CA VAL A 116 -0.62 -7.98 -7.15
C VAL A 116 -1.07 -9.32 -7.69
N ASP A 117 -0.30 -10.38 -7.45
CA ASP A 117 -0.66 -11.75 -7.87
C ASP A 117 -2.03 -12.17 -7.34
N TRP A 118 -2.35 -11.80 -6.10
CA TRP A 118 -3.65 -12.11 -5.51
C TRP A 118 -4.78 -11.30 -6.14
N ILE A 119 -4.58 -10.00 -6.38
CA ILE A 119 -5.56 -9.15 -7.07
C ILE A 119 -5.88 -9.71 -8.45
N GLU A 120 -4.85 -10.07 -9.23
CA GLU A 120 -5.02 -10.61 -10.59
C GLU A 120 -5.74 -11.95 -10.61
N LYS A 121 -5.42 -12.86 -9.67
CA LYS A 121 -6.04 -14.18 -9.59
C LYS A 121 -7.48 -14.15 -9.10
N THR A 122 -7.79 -13.28 -8.15
CA THR A 122 -9.12 -13.24 -7.53
C THR A 122 -10.08 -12.31 -8.24
N GLY A 123 -9.55 -11.29 -8.93
CA GLY A 123 -10.36 -10.18 -9.40
C GLY A 123 -11.13 -9.54 -8.25
N VAL A 124 -10.51 -9.35 -7.09
CA VAL A 124 -11.19 -8.74 -5.93
C VAL A 124 -11.84 -7.39 -6.31
N GLN A 125 -13.00 -7.10 -5.74
CA GLN A 125 -13.64 -5.79 -5.84
C GLN A 125 -13.51 -5.01 -4.53
N VAL A 126 -13.33 -3.69 -4.64
CA VAL A 126 -13.50 -2.78 -3.49
C VAL A 126 -14.91 -2.24 -3.55
N VAL A 127 -15.64 -2.32 -2.44
CA VAL A 127 -17.02 -1.83 -2.35
C VAL A 127 -17.02 -0.54 -1.54
N PRO A 128 -17.50 0.58 -2.11
CA PRO A 128 -17.57 1.84 -1.39
C PRO A 128 -18.58 1.73 -0.24
N LEU A 129 -18.23 2.31 0.91
CA LEU A 129 -19.17 2.45 2.01
C LEU A 129 -20.21 3.50 1.60
N GLY A 130 -21.51 3.23 1.72
CA GLY A 130 -22.50 4.31 1.57
C GLY A 130 -22.40 5.28 2.75
N ASP A 131 -22.49 6.59 2.50
CA ASP A 131 -22.73 7.59 3.54
C ASP A 131 -24.12 7.33 4.14
N PRO A 132 -24.22 6.90 5.42
CA PRO A 132 -25.50 6.62 6.05
C PRO A 132 -26.43 7.83 6.14
N ALA A 133 -25.88 9.06 6.05
CA ALA A 133 -26.62 10.31 6.19
C ALA A 133 -27.15 10.86 4.86
N THR A 134 -26.50 10.55 3.74
CA THR A 134 -26.86 11.12 2.42
C THR A 134 -27.21 10.09 1.37
N GLY A 135 -26.93 8.79 1.61
CA GLY A 135 -27.09 7.73 0.62
C GLY A 135 -26.11 7.82 -0.56
N GLY A 136 -25.20 8.80 -0.56
CA GLY A 136 -24.13 8.94 -1.54
C GLY A 136 -22.90 8.15 -1.14
N TYR A 137 -22.00 7.87 -2.08
CA TYR A 137 -20.70 7.27 -1.76
C TYR A 137 -19.70 8.39 -1.42
N PRO A 138 -19.00 8.33 -0.26
CA PRO A 138 -17.95 9.28 0.06
C PRO A 138 -16.84 9.21 -1.01
N PRO A 139 -16.14 10.32 -1.27
CA PRO A 139 -15.21 10.40 -2.39
C PRO A 139 -14.14 9.32 -2.26
N CYS A 140 -13.74 8.77 -3.40
CA CYS A 140 -13.16 7.43 -3.43
C CYS A 140 -11.68 7.38 -3.00
N ILE A 141 -11.12 6.18 -2.91
CA ILE A 141 -9.79 5.87 -2.38
C ILE A 141 -8.91 5.23 -3.46
N SER A 142 -7.85 5.94 -3.85
CA SER A 142 -6.74 5.45 -4.67
C SER A 142 -5.62 4.92 -3.78
N HIS A 143 -4.84 3.94 -4.26
CA HIS A 143 -3.79 3.31 -3.46
C HIS A 143 -2.48 3.07 -4.19
N SER A 144 -1.40 3.01 -3.41
CA SER A 144 -0.11 2.50 -3.88
C SER A 144 0.62 1.78 -2.76
N THR A 145 1.14 0.60 -3.05
CA THR A 145 1.94 -0.21 -2.12
C THR A 145 3.42 -0.04 -2.45
N THR A 146 4.27 -0.04 -1.42
CA THR A 146 5.72 0.18 -1.60
C THR A 146 6.52 -1.08 -1.25
N ARG A 147 7.60 -1.32 -2.00
CA ARG A 147 8.45 -2.52 -1.90
C ARG A 147 9.37 -2.47 -0.67
N PRO A 148 9.66 -3.59 0.00
CA PRO A 148 10.73 -3.65 0.99
C PRO A 148 12.11 -3.44 0.35
N ALA A 149 13.03 -2.89 1.14
CA ALA A 149 14.45 -2.75 0.84
C ALA A 149 15.13 -4.12 0.72
N THR A 150 15.15 -4.73 -0.47
CA THR A 150 15.98 -5.90 -0.74
C THR A 150 17.41 -5.44 -1.05
N PRO A 151 18.46 -5.92 -0.36
CA PRO A 151 19.84 -5.61 -0.72
C PRO A 151 20.12 -6.15 -2.13
N ARG A 152 20.63 -5.31 -3.03
CA ARG A 152 21.12 -5.75 -4.33
C ARG A 152 22.36 -6.61 -4.07
N SER A 153 22.34 -7.90 -4.42
CA SER A 153 23.55 -8.72 -4.38
C SER A 153 24.57 -8.11 -5.36
N SER A 154 25.65 -7.54 -4.83
CA SER A 154 26.76 -7.06 -5.63
C SER A 154 27.50 -8.25 -6.21
N ASN A 155 27.21 -8.60 -7.46
CA ASN A 155 28.08 -9.49 -8.23
C ASN A 155 27.99 -9.14 -9.72
N THR A 156 28.79 -8.17 -10.15
CA THR A 156 29.71 -8.40 -11.28
C THR A 156 30.85 -7.38 -11.23
N SER A 157 32.03 -7.90 -10.92
CA SER A 157 33.33 -7.33 -11.24
C SER A 157 33.43 -7.10 -12.76
N THR A 158 33.77 -5.89 -13.17
CA THR A 158 34.74 -5.66 -14.24
C THR A 158 35.21 -4.20 -14.19
N ALA A 159 36.30 -4.00 -13.45
CA ALA A 159 37.10 -2.80 -13.52
C ALA A 159 37.75 -2.73 -14.91
N HIS A 160 37.29 -1.83 -15.79
CA HIS A 160 38.05 -1.48 -16.97
C HIS A 160 39.07 -0.41 -16.61
N ARG A 161 40.28 -0.90 -16.30
CA ARG A 161 41.51 -0.18 -16.06
C ARG A 161 41.85 0.66 -17.29
N ARG A 162 41.74 2.00 -17.22
CA ARG A 162 42.37 2.89 -18.21
C ARG A 162 43.87 2.95 -17.92
N SER A 163 44.64 2.10 -18.59
CA SER A 163 46.08 2.28 -18.78
C SER A 163 46.32 3.35 -19.84
N GLY A 164 47.19 4.32 -19.54
CA GLY A 164 47.36 5.54 -20.32
C GLY A 164 48.26 5.44 -21.54
N THR A 165 48.44 6.59 -22.18
CA THR A 165 49.61 6.93 -22.99
C THR A 165 49.70 8.46 -23.07
N ALA A 166 50.66 9.02 -22.35
CA ALA A 166 51.23 10.33 -22.68
C ALA A 166 52.12 10.13 -23.91
N ALA A 167 51.94 10.95 -24.93
CA ALA A 167 52.83 11.01 -26.09
C ALA A 167 53.44 12.42 -26.13
N THR A 168 54.73 12.50 -25.86
CA THR A 168 55.58 13.68 -26.04
C THR A 168 56.65 13.36 -27.08
N THR A 169 56.95 14.36 -27.93
CA THR A 169 58.16 14.62 -28.75
C THR A 169 58.44 13.77 -30.02
N PRO A 170 59.31 14.21 -30.97
CA PRO A 170 59.74 15.59 -31.35
C PRO A 170 59.86 15.83 -32.89
N SER A 171 59.97 17.10 -33.31
CA SER A 171 60.96 17.64 -34.28
C SER A 171 60.97 19.16 -34.19
#